data_AF-A0A2A9P988-F1
#
_entry.id   AF-A0A2A9P988-F1
#
_cell.length_a   1.000
_cell.length_b   1.000
_cell.length_c   1.000
_cell.angle_alpha   90.00
_cell.angle_beta   90.00
_cell.angle_gamma   90.00
#
_symmetry.space_group_name_H-M   'P 1'
#
loop_
_entity.id
_entity.type
_entity.pdbx_description
1 polymer ?
#
loop_
_entity_poly.entity_id
_entity_poly.type
_entity_poly.pdbx_seq_one_letter_code
_entity_poly.pdbx_strand_id
1 'polypeptide(L)'
;MFDEEQAAAEPGLRLVEVTIASSDLGRFWRYGKAHGAYKTAVDSRWEYDGRKRRRLAGANVEDGWAWRQGEKGPKHALTEALARYLDHNLAFHLFHPAVRVVQISCGSFVLAQSRLKLVKVGGDLTEGVARAAWTFVTQLGARLSHDEYPVV
;
A
#
# COMPACT_ATOMS: atom_id res chain seq x y z
N MET A 1 23.21 -14.50 -8.63
CA MET A 1 23.34 -13.90 -9.96
C MET A 1 21.92 -13.58 -10.38
N PHE A 2 21.50 -12.34 -10.23
CA PHE A 2 20.16 -11.91 -10.63
C PHE A 2 20.27 -11.54 -12.10
N ASP A 3 19.60 -12.27 -12.99
CA ASP A 3 19.61 -11.96 -14.42
C ASP A 3 18.83 -10.67 -14.66
N GLU A 4 19.59 -9.59 -14.78
CA GLU A 4 19.23 -8.27 -15.31
C GLU A 4 19.06 -8.33 -16.83
N GLU A 5 18.32 -9.31 -17.35
CA GLU A 5 18.07 -9.42 -18.78
C GLU A 5 17.03 -8.37 -19.21
N GLN A 6 17.56 -7.18 -19.48
CA GLN A 6 17.16 -6.19 -20.47
C GLN A 6 15.82 -6.44 -21.18
N ALA A 7 14.71 -6.29 -20.46
CA ALA A 7 13.47 -5.82 -21.08
C ALA A 7 13.70 -4.37 -21.51
N ALA A 8 13.87 -4.17 -22.83
CA ALA A 8 14.06 -2.90 -23.51
C ALA A 8 13.39 -1.74 -22.74
N ALA A 9 14.23 -0.83 -22.23
CA ALA A 9 13.77 0.09 -21.21
C ALA A 9 12.91 1.20 -21.80
N GLU A 10 11.60 0.95 -21.90
CA GLU A 10 10.65 2.04 -22.11
C GLU A 10 10.87 3.10 -21.03
N PRO A 11 11.04 4.38 -21.41
CA PRO A 11 11.20 5.46 -20.46
C PRO A 11 9.91 5.61 -19.65
N GLY A 12 10.02 5.55 -18.32
CA GLY A 12 8.88 5.65 -17.42
C GLY A 12 9.25 5.45 -15.95
N LEU A 13 8.42 5.99 -15.07
CA LEU A 13 8.56 5.82 -13.62
C LEU A 13 8.23 4.37 -13.24
N ARG A 14 9.25 3.57 -12.92
CA ARG A 14 9.10 2.13 -12.62
C ARG A 14 8.80 1.85 -11.15
N LEU A 15 9.32 2.69 -10.25
CA LEU A 15 9.22 2.50 -8.80
C LEU A 15 9.16 3.87 -8.11
N VAL A 16 8.28 3.98 -7.12
CA VAL A 16 8.21 5.11 -6.20
C VAL A 16 8.29 4.56 -4.79
N GLU A 17 9.31 4.96 -4.04
CA GLU A 17 9.40 4.67 -2.62
C GLU A 17 8.87 5.87 -1.82
N VAL A 18 7.86 5.62 -0.98
CA VAL A 18 7.29 6.64 -0.09
C VAL A 18 7.62 6.29 1.34
N THR A 19 8.38 7.15 2.01
CA THR A 19 8.64 7.05 3.45
C THR A 19 7.88 8.16 4.17
N ILE A 20 7.01 7.79 5.11
CA ILE A 20 6.26 8.74 5.95
C ILE A 20 6.85 8.65 7.37
N ALA A 21 7.25 9.79 7.93
CA ALA A 21 7.71 9.85 9.30
C ALA A 21 6.60 9.40 10.26
N SER A 22 6.95 8.70 11.34
CA SER A 22 5.98 8.18 12.31
C SER A 22 5.15 9.30 12.95
N SER A 23 5.73 10.48 13.13
CA SER A 23 5.06 11.71 13.60
C SER A 23 3.92 12.17 12.67
N ASP A 24 4.03 11.91 11.37
CA ASP A 24 3.08 12.40 10.35
C ASP A 24 1.98 11.39 10.01
N LEU A 25 2.14 10.11 10.40
CA LEU A 25 1.13 9.07 10.15
C LEU A 25 -0.26 9.46 10.67
N GLY A 26 -0.31 10.02 11.88
CA GLY A 26 -1.57 10.48 12.48
C GLY A 26 -2.22 11.61 11.68
N ARG A 27 -1.42 12.52 11.11
CA ARG A 27 -1.92 13.62 10.28
C ARG A 27 -2.50 13.09 8.97
N PHE A 28 -1.80 12.19 8.28
CA PHE A 28 -2.30 11.57 7.06
C PHE A 28 -3.60 10.79 7.30
N TRP A 29 -3.64 9.98 8.36
CA TRP A 29 -4.83 9.20 8.69
C TRP A 29 -6.04 10.08 9.01
N ARG A 30 -5.87 11.13 9.83
CA ARG A 30 -6.94 12.08 10.15
C ARG A 30 -7.42 12.81 8.90
N TYR A 31 -6.50 13.25 8.06
CA TYR A 31 -6.81 13.90 6.79
C TYR A 31 -7.64 13.00 5.89
N GLY A 32 -7.24 11.74 5.72
CA GLY A 32 -7.97 10.75 4.94
C GLY A 32 -9.35 10.44 5.50
N LYS A 33 -9.50 10.36 6.82
CA LYS A 33 -10.81 10.19 7.46
C LYS A 33 -11.73 11.37 7.21
N ALA A 34 -11.22 12.60 7.36
CA ALA A 34 -12.00 13.81 7.22
C ALA A 34 -12.51 14.02 5.78
N HIS A 35 -11.74 13.60 4.78
CA HIS A 35 -12.09 13.88 3.38
C HIS A 35 -12.60 12.66 2.59
N GLY A 36 -12.49 11.45 3.15
CA GLY A 36 -13.00 10.22 2.54
C GLY A 36 -12.24 9.75 1.29
N ALA A 37 -12.93 9.04 0.40
CA ALA A 37 -12.33 8.48 -0.81
C ALA A 37 -11.79 9.59 -1.73
N TYR A 38 -10.54 9.45 -2.14
CA TYR A 38 -9.91 10.27 -3.16
C TYR A 38 -10.65 10.11 -4.49
N LYS A 39 -10.94 11.22 -5.13
CA LYS A 39 -11.46 11.29 -6.49
C LYS A 39 -10.47 12.11 -7.29
N THR A 40 -9.99 11.55 -8.40
CA THR A 40 -9.18 12.28 -9.36
C THR A 40 -9.99 13.44 -9.94
N ALA A 41 -9.34 14.58 -10.19
CA ALA A 41 -9.97 15.71 -10.87
C ALA A 41 -10.27 15.40 -12.36
N VAL A 42 -9.52 14.45 -12.94
CA VAL A 42 -9.72 13.98 -14.31
C VAL A 42 -10.58 12.72 -14.28
N ASP A 43 -11.81 12.82 -14.79
CA ASP A 43 -12.72 11.68 -14.91
C ASP A 43 -12.12 10.62 -15.84
N SER A 44 -11.61 9.57 -15.20
CA SER A 44 -10.95 8.49 -15.87
C SER A 44 -11.99 7.48 -16.29
N ARG A 45 -12.47 7.57 -17.55
CA ARG A 45 -13.46 6.64 -18.14
C ARG A 45 -13.12 5.15 -18.00
N TRP A 46 -11.86 4.80 -17.72
CA TRP A 46 -11.46 3.43 -17.44
C TRP A 46 -11.93 2.94 -16.07
N GLU A 47 -12.22 3.82 -15.09
CA GLU A 47 -12.61 3.43 -13.73
C GLU A 47 -13.87 2.56 -13.70
N TYR A 48 -14.83 2.88 -14.57
CA TYR A 48 -16.11 2.19 -14.71
C TYR A 48 -16.10 1.07 -15.76
N ASP A 49 -15.00 0.90 -16.51
CA ASP A 49 -14.88 -0.08 -17.59
C ASP A 49 -13.93 -1.22 -17.18
N GLY A 50 -14.51 -2.31 -16.69
CA GLY A 50 -13.75 -3.48 -16.23
C GLY A 50 -12.86 -4.13 -17.31
N ARG A 51 -13.18 -3.97 -18.60
CA ARG A 51 -12.35 -4.48 -19.70
C ARG A 51 -11.14 -3.57 -19.92
N LYS A 52 -11.34 -2.25 -19.92
CA LYS A 52 -10.22 -1.29 -19.99
C LYS A 52 -9.33 -1.40 -18.76
N ARG A 53 -9.88 -1.58 -17.55
CA ARG A 53 -9.09 -1.83 -16.34
C ARG A 53 -8.17 -3.04 -16.49
N ARG A 54 -8.72 -4.18 -16.92
CA ARG A 54 -7.91 -5.39 -17.15
C ARG A 54 -6.84 -5.17 -18.20
N ARG A 55 -7.16 -4.46 -19.29
CA ARG A 55 -6.17 -4.10 -20.32
C ARG A 55 -5.05 -3.23 -19.76
N LEU A 56 -5.37 -2.22 -18.94
CA LEU A 56 -4.41 -1.30 -18.33
C LEU A 56 -3.57 -1.97 -17.23
N ALA A 57 -4.16 -2.91 -16.50
CA ALA A 57 -3.45 -3.72 -15.51
C ALA A 57 -2.46 -4.70 -16.16
N GLY A 58 -2.72 -5.10 -17.41
CA GLY A 58 -1.90 -6.08 -18.12
C GLY A 58 -1.93 -7.43 -17.41
N ALA A 59 -0.74 -7.98 -17.11
CA ALA A 59 -0.61 -9.22 -16.33
C ALA A 59 -1.01 -9.06 -14.85
N ASN A 60 -1.27 -7.84 -14.36
CA ASN A 60 -1.43 -7.53 -12.94
C ASN A 60 -2.91 -7.45 -12.51
N VAL A 61 -3.75 -8.36 -12.98
CA VAL A 61 -5.21 -8.30 -12.77
C VAL A 61 -5.62 -8.48 -11.30
N GLU A 62 -4.80 -9.19 -10.51
CA GLU A 62 -5.05 -9.52 -9.10
C GLU A 62 -4.46 -8.47 -8.12
N ASP A 63 -3.47 -7.70 -8.56
CA ASP A 63 -2.75 -6.75 -7.72
C ASP A 63 -3.36 -5.34 -7.87
N GLY A 64 -4.29 -5.01 -6.98
CA GLY A 64 -4.42 -3.62 -6.56
C GLY A 64 -5.82 -3.01 -6.68
N TRP A 65 -6.28 -2.50 -5.55
CA TRP A 65 -7.39 -1.57 -5.41
C TRP A 65 -8.80 -2.12 -5.66
N ALA A 66 -8.97 -3.43 -5.82
CA ALA A 66 -10.29 -4.07 -5.92
C ALA A 66 -11.20 -3.73 -4.72
N TRP A 67 -10.60 -3.58 -3.53
CA TRP A 67 -11.29 -3.15 -2.31
C TRP A 67 -11.99 -1.78 -2.43
N ARG A 68 -11.59 -0.90 -3.36
CA ARG A 68 -12.25 0.40 -3.61
C ARG A 68 -13.59 0.26 -4.33
N GLN A 69 -13.84 -0.86 -5.01
CA GLN A 69 -15.07 -1.10 -5.76
C GLN A 69 -16.19 -1.68 -4.89
N GLY A 70 -15.90 -2.07 -3.64
CA GLY A 70 -16.91 -2.57 -2.72
C GLY A 70 -17.64 -1.45 -1.99
N GLU A 71 -18.98 -1.46 -2.00
CA GLU A 71 -19.82 -0.51 -1.25
C GLU A 71 -19.58 -0.54 0.28
N LYS A 72 -19.00 -1.63 0.78
CA LYS A 72 -18.65 -1.86 2.20
C LYS A 72 -17.16 -2.04 2.45
N GLY A 73 -16.30 -1.70 1.48
CA GLY A 73 -14.86 -1.90 1.59
C GLY A 73 -14.24 -1.07 2.74
N PRO A 74 -13.20 -1.58 3.42
CA PRO A 74 -12.50 -0.81 4.45
C PRO A 74 -12.01 0.53 3.88
N LYS A 75 -12.42 1.62 4.52
CA LYS A 75 -11.98 2.99 4.18
C LYS A 75 -10.53 3.17 4.61
N HIS A 76 -9.58 2.76 3.77
CA HIS A 76 -8.15 2.91 4.02
C HIS A 76 -7.74 4.39 4.01
N ALA A 77 -8.08 5.12 5.07
CA ALA A 77 -7.91 6.57 5.19
C ALA A 77 -6.46 7.01 4.92
N LEU A 78 -5.48 6.27 5.42
CA LEU A 78 -4.06 6.56 5.16
C LEU A 78 -3.74 6.52 3.66
N THR A 79 -4.19 5.47 2.97
CA THR A 79 -3.95 5.28 1.53
C THR A 79 -4.67 6.33 0.70
N GLU A 80 -5.90 6.70 1.06
CA GLU A 80 -6.66 7.76 0.38
C GLU A 80 -6.00 9.15 0.58
N ALA A 81 -5.45 9.42 1.77
CA ALA A 81 -4.66 10.64 2.01
C ALA A 81 -3.36 10.64 1.21
N LEU A 82 -2.68 9.50 1.12
CA LEU A 82 -1.47 9.35 0.32
C LEU A 82 -1.76 9.56 -1.17
N ALA A 83 -2.82 8.96 -1.70
CA ALA A 83 -3.24 9.14 -3.09
C ALA A 83 -3.44 10.62 -3.42
N ARG A 84 -4.14 11.36 -2.55
CA ARG A 84 -4.31 12.82 -2.69
C ARG A 84 -2.98 13.57 -2.67
N TYR A 85 -2.09 13.20 -1.77
CA TYR A 85 -0.79 13.87 -1.65
C TYR A 85 0.06 13.65 -2.92
N LEU A 86 0.09 12.41 -3.43
CA LEU A 86 0.83 12.05 -4.64
C LEU A 86 0.24 12.72 -5.88
N ASP A 87 -1.09 12.75 -6.01
CA ASP A 87 -1.75 13.44 -7.11
C ASP A 87 -1.46 14.95 -7.07
N HIS A 88 -1.64 15.58 -5.92
CA HIS A 88 -1.44 17.02 -5.77
C HIS A 88 0.00 17.48 -6.04
N ASN A 89 0.99 16.72 -5.57
CA ASN A 89 2.40 17.15 -5.65
C ASN A 89 3.15 16.57 -6.84
N LEU A 90 2.73 15.41 -7.36
CA LEU A 90 3.45 14.67 -8.42
C LEU A 90 2.58 14.36 -9.64
N ALA A 91 1.30 14.78 -9.67
CA ALA A 91 0.32 14.36 -10.67
C ALA A 91 0.26 12.82 -10.84
N PHE A 92 0.48 12.10 -9.73
CA PHE A 92 0.60 10.65 -9.74
C PHE A 92 -0.68 9.97 -9.24
N HIS A 93 -1.33 9.23 -10.13
CA HIS A 93 -2.56 8.52 -9.83
C HIS A 93 -2.31 7.15 -9.18
N LEU A 94 -2.22 7.11 -7.85
CA LEU A 94 -1.93 5.88 -7.07
C LEU A 94 -2.86 4.70 -7.42
N PHE A 95 -4.13 4.96 -7.74
CA PHE A 95 -5.12 3.92 -8.00
C PHE A 95 -5.26 3.55 -9.49
N HIS A 96 -4.30 3.96 -10.32
CA HIS A 96 -4.29 3.55 -11.73
C HIS A 96 -4.03 2.03 -11.81
N PRO A 97 -4.69 1.26 -12.71
CA PRO A 97 -4.56 -0.20 -12.73
C PRO A 97 -3.14 -0.69 -13.03
N ALA A 98 -2.30 0.15 -13.62
CA ALA A 98 -0.89 -0.15 -13.87
C ALA A 98 0.03 0.14 -12.66
N VAL A 99 -0.47 0.76 -11.59
CA VAL A 99 0.32 1.09 -10.40
C VAL A 99 0.29 -0.07 -9.41
N ARG A 100 1.48 -0.54 -9.03
CA ARG A 100 1.68 -1.63 -8.06
C ARG A 100 2.31 -1.11 -6.78
N VAL A 101 1.81 -1.58 -5.64
CA VAL A 101 2.49 -1.42 -4.34
C VAL A 101 3.46 -2.58 -4.18
N VAL A 102 4.74 -2.32 -4.41
CA VAL A 102 5.80 -3.35 -4.30
C VAL A 102 6.21 -3.58 -2.84
N GLN A 103 6.27 -2.49 -2.07
CA GLN A 103 6.71 -2.49 -0.68
C GLN A 103 6.03 -1.34 0.08
N ILE A 104 5.71 -1.58 1.35
CA ILE A 104 5.29 -0.57 2.32
C ILE A 104 6.34 -0.56 3.42
N SER A 105 7.05 0.55 3.56
CA SER A 105 8.03 0.76 4.63
C SER A 105 7.43 1.72 5.67
N CYS A 106 7.43 1.32 6.93
CA CYS A 106 7.18 2.16 8.09
C CYS A 106 8.45 2.16 8.96
N GLY A 107 8.69 3.21 9.75
CA GLY A 107 9.93 3.37 10.50
C GLY A 107 10.34 2.18 11.41
N SER A 108 9.43 1.25 11.70
CA SER A 108 9.67 0.04 12.48
C SER A 108 9.39 -1.28 11.76
N PHE A 109 8.86 -1.27 10.53
CA PHE A 109 8.64 -2.50 9.76
C PHE A 109 8.56 -2.26 8.25
N VAL A 110 8.98 -3.27 7.48
CA VAL A 110 8.86 -3.29 6.01
C VAL A 110 8.03 -4.50 5.60
N LEU A 111 6.95 -4.25 4.87
CA LEU A 111 6.08 -5.26 4.28
C LEU A 111 6.26 -5.28 2.75
N ALA A 112 6.64 -6.41 2.19
CA ALA A 112 6.71 -6.67 0.75
C ALA A 112 5.96 -7.97 0.42
N GLN A 113 5.70 -8.24 -0.87
CA GLN A 113 4.86 -9.35 -1.39
C GLN A 113 5.22 -10.79 -0.95
N SER A 114 6.20 -10.99 -0.08
CA SER A 114 6.51 -12.28 0.55
C SER A 114 7.32 -12.13 1.85
N ARG A 115 7.53 -10.91 2.33
CA ARG A 115 8.51 -10.62 3.39
C ARG A 115 7.99 -9.54 4.33
N LEU A 116 8.01 -9.85 5.62
CA LEU A 116 7.86 -8.88 6.69
C LEU A 116 9.20 -8.77 7.43
N LYS A 117 9.77 -7.56 7.48
CA LYS A 117 10.96 -7.25 8.29
C LYS A 117 10.56 -6.34 9.43
N LEU A 118 10.87 -6.72 10.66
CA LEU A 118 10.69 -5.86 11.84
C LEU A 118 12.04 -5.22 12.17
N VAL A 119 12.06 -3.89 12.28
CA VAL A 119 13.27 -3.11 12.51
C VAL A 119 13.19 -2.49 13.90
N LYS A 120 14.14 -2.83 14.77
CA LYS A 120 14.32 -2.14 16.05
C LYS A 120 15.31 -0.99 15.87
N VAL A 121 14.84 0.22 16.14
CA VAL A 121 15.69 1.43 16.14
C VAL A 121 16.31 1.58 17.54
N GLY A 122 17.62 1.38 17.64
CA GLY A 122 18.40 1.53 18.87
C GLY A 122 18.32 0.36 19.86
N GLY A 123 19.47 0.05 20.47
CA GLY A 123 19.65 -1.02 21.46
C GLY A 123 19.84 -2.42 20.87
N ASP A 124 20.32 -3.35 21.69
CA ASP A 124 20.59 -4.73 21.26
C ASP A 124 19.30 -5.56 21.09
N LEU A 125 19.38 -6.54 20.19
CA LEU A 125 18.35 -7.57 20.02
C LEU A 125 18.41 -8.55 21.19
N THR A 126 17.55 -8.33 22.18
CA THR A 126 17.40 -9.26 23.31
C THR A 126 16.42 -10.38 22.97
N GLU A 127 16.52 -11.52 23.67
CA GLU A 127 15.61 -12.65 23.51
C GLU A 127 14.14 -12.25 23.74
N GLY A 128 13.90 -11.31 24.68
CA GLY A 128 12.57 -10.76 24.94
C GLY A 128 11.99 -9.99 23.75
N VAL A 129 12.82 -9.21 23.04
CA VAL A 129 12.40 -8.50 21.82
C VAL A 129 12.11 -9.47 20.69
N ALA A 130 12.97 -10.48 20.51
CA ALA A 130 12.74 -11.52 19.50
C ALA A 130 11.43 -12.29 19.77
N ARG A 131 11.15 -12.63 21.03
CA ARG A 131 9.90 -13.28 21.44
C ARG A 131 8.69 -12.39 21.21
N ALA A 132 8.76 -11.11 21.57
CA ALA A 132 7.66 -10.15 21.33
C ALA A 132 7.40 -9.95 19.83
N ALA A 133 8.44 -9.86 19.02
CA ALA A 133 8.34 -9.80 17.56
C ALA A 133 7.66 -11.05 17.00
N TRP A 134 8.02 -12.23 17.48
CA TRP A 134 7.38 -13.49 17.08
C TRP A 134 5.90 -13.57 17.50
N THR A 135 5.58 -13.15 18.73
CA THR A 135 4.19 -13.04 19.20
C THR A 135 3.37 -12.09 18.33
N PHE A 136 3.96 -10.95 17.94
CA PHE A 136 3.30 -10.01 17.02
C PHE A 136 3.03 -10.65 15.66
N VAL A 137 4.02 -11.31 15.05
CA VAL A 137 3.86 -11.97 13.74
C VAL A 137 2.80 -13.08 13.78
N THR A 138 2.80 -13.90 14.83
CA THR A 138 1.83 -14.99 15.00
C THR A 138 0.40 -14.47 15.25
N GLN A 139 0.23 -13.45 16.08
CA GLN A 139 -1.07 -12.80 16.31
C GLN A 139 -1.57 -12.11 15.04
N LEU A 140 -0.69 -11.45 14.28
CA LEU A 140 -1.04 -10.85 13.00
C LEU A 140 -1.48 -11.91 12.00
N GLY A 141 -0.75 -13.03 11.90
CA GLY A 141 -1.11 -14.16 11.05
C GLY A 141 -2.47 -14.77 11.43
N ALA A 142 -2.73 -14.96 12.73
CA ALA A 142 -4.02 -15.44 13.22
C ALA A 142 -5.16 -14.46 12.86
N ARG A 143 -4.94 -13.15 13.04
CA ARG A 143 -5.93 -12.11 12.70
C ARG A 143 -6.20 -12.02 11.20
N LEU A 144 -5.21 -12.22 10.35
CA LEU A 144 -5.40 -12.23 8.89
C LEU A 144 -6.08 -13.52 8.41
N SER A 145 -5.93 -14.62 9.15
CA SER A 145 -6.55 -15.90 8.83
C SER A 145 -8.01 -15.98 9.29
N HIS A 146 -8.35 -15.25 10.36
CA HIS A 146 -9.71 -15.06 10.84
C HIS A 146 -10.23 -13.71 10.37
N ASP A 147 -10.85 -13.65 9.19
CA ASP A 147 -11.48 -12.45 8.62
C ASP A 147 -12.76 -12.04 9.39
N GLU A 148 -12.68 -11.93 10.72
CA GLU A 148 -13.67 -11.29 11.58
C GLU A 148 -13.17 -9.89 11.93
N TYR A 149 -13.78 -8.90 11.28
CA TYR A 149 -13.63 -7.49 11.61
C TYR A 149 -14.05 -7.25 13.07
N PRO A 150 -13.15 -6.79 13.97
CA PRO A 150 -13.63 -6.23 15.23
C PRO A 150 -14.30 -4.90 14.92
N VAL A 151 -15.61 -4.85 15.16
CA VAL A 151 -16.39 -3.62 15.18
C VAL A 151 -15.89 -2.79 16.36
N VAL A 152 -15.21 -1.68 16.07
CA VAL A 152 -14.95 -0.60 17.02
C VAL A 152 -15.31 0.72 16.35
#